data_AF-G2TM51-F1
#
_entry.id   AF-G2TM51-F1
#
_cell.length_a   1.000
_cell.length_b   1.000
_cell.length_c   1.000
_cell.angle_alpha   90.00
_cell.angle_beta   90.00
_cell.angle_gamma   90.00
#
_symmetry.space_group_name_H-M   'P 1'
#
loop_
_entity.id
_entity.type
_entity.pdbx_description
1 polymer ?
#
loop_
_entity_poly.entity_id
_entity_poly.type
_entity_poly.pdbx_seq_one_letter_code
_entity_poly.pdbx_strand_id
1 'polypeptide(L)'
;MLKRAMIVVLALGLCGTAAWAYKEHREKEAVLLNAESTYQRAFHDLAYRMDLLHDEIGNTLAMNSRKSLSPALAEVWRLTSEAHADVGQLPLSLLPFHKTEEFLTNIGNFSYRTAVRDLDKEPLSD
;
A
#
# COMPACT_ATOMS: atom_id res chain seq x y z
N MET A 1 -20.08 52.31 30.53
CA MET A 1 -19.03 51.33 30.90
C MET A 1 -19.32 49.93 30.36
N LEU A 2 -20.55 49.41 30.50
CA LEU A 2 -20.96 48.09 30.01
C LEU A 2 -20.69 47.83 28.51
N LYS A 3 -20.99 48.80 27.64
CA LYS A 3 -20.73 48.69 26.19
C LYS A 3 -19.25 48.46 25.85
N ARG A 4 -18.33 49.11 26.59
CA ARG A 4 -16.88 48.94 26.37
C ARG A 4 -16.40 47.56 26.84
N ALA A 5 -16.90 47.09 27.98
CA ALA A 5 -16.60 45.74 28.46
C ALA A 5 -17.08 44.66 27.47
N MET A 6 -18.27 44.82 26.90
CA MET A 6 -18.81 43.90 25.89
C MET A 6 -17.96 43.87 24.62
N ILE A 7 -17.51 45.03 24.13
CA ILE A 7 -16.62 45.12 22.96
C ILE A 7 -15.29 44.40 23.22
N VAL A 8 -14.70 44.56 24.41
CA VAL A 8 -13.45 43.89 24.79
C VAL A 8 -13.62 42.38 24.83
N VAL A 9 -14.70 41.87 25.44
CA VAL A 9 -14.99 40.42 25.47
C VAL A 9 -15.20 39.88 24.06
N LEU A 10 -15.93 40.60 23.21
CA LEU A 10 -16.15 40.19 21.83
C LEU A 10 -14.83 40.17 21.03
N ALA A 11 -13.98 41.18 21.22
CA ALA A 11 -12.67 41.25 20.59
C ALA A 11 -11.76 40.08 21.03
N LEU A 12 -11.76 39.73 22.32
CA LEU A 12 -11.03 38.57 22.83
C LEU A 12 -11.57 37.25 22.25
N GLY A 13 -12.89 37.13 22.11
CA GLY A 13 -13.53 35.99 21.44
C GLY A 13 -13.12 35.85 19.97
N LEU A 14 -13.08 36.96 19.23
CA LEU A 14 -12.59 36.97 17.84
C LEU A 14 -11.11 36.57 17.78
N CYS A 15 -10.25 37.12 18.64
CA CYS A 15 -8.84 36.76 18.66
C CYS A 15 -8.63 35.27 19.00
N GLY A 16 -9.39 34.73 19.95
CA GLY A 16 -9.33 33.31 20.32
C GLY A 16 -9.75 32.38 19.19
N THR A 17 -10.87 32.69 18.51
CA THR A 17 -11.36 31.89 17.37
C THR A 17 -10.42 31.98 16.16
N ALA A 18 -9.84 33.14 15.88
CA ALA A 18 -8.85 33.29 14.82
C ALA A 18 -7.57 32.48 15.08
N ALA A 19 -7.06 32.49 16.32
CA ALA A 19 -5.90 31.69 16.71
C ALA A 19 -6.18 30.18 16.63
N TRP A 20 -7.36 29.76 17.09
CA TRP A 20 -7.80 28.35 16.98
C TRP A 20 -7.95 27.91 15.53
N ALA A 21 -8.59 28.72 14.68
CA ALA A 21 -8.75 28.43 13.25
C ALA A 21 -7.40 28.29 12.53
N TYR A 22 -6.44 29.16 12.85
CA TYR A 22 -5.09 29.06 12.28
C TYR A 22 -4.38 27.77 12.71
N LYS A 23 -4.49 27.41 13.99
CA LYS A 23 -3.90 26.16 14.53
C LYS A 23 -4.54 24.94 13.87
N GLU A 24 -5.86 24.89 13.79
CA GLU A 24 -6.63 23.82 13.14
C GLU A 24 -6.22 23.65 11.67
N HIS A 25 -6.00 24.74 10.93
CA HIS A 25 -5.58 24.67 9.54
C HIS A 25 -4.17 24.07 9.40
N ARG A 26 -3.24 24.47 10.26
CA ARG A 26 -1.87 23.93 10.29
C ARG A 26 -1.82 22.44 10.64
N GLU A 27 -2.64 22.01 11.61
CA GLU A 27 -2.74 20.59 11.98
C GLU A 27 -3.32 19.78 10.82
N LYS A 28 -4.36 20.28 10.14
CA LYS A 28 -4.93 19.64 8.94
C LYS A 28 -3.91 19.51 7.81
N GLU A 29 -3.19 20.58 7.49
CA GLU A 29 -2.14 20.56 6.45
C GLU A 29 -1.06 19.52 6.78
N ALA A 30 -0.61 19.48 8.03
CA ALA A 30 0.40 18.53 8.46
C ALA A 30 -0.08 17.07 8.35
N VAL A 31 -1.34 16.79 8.70
CA VAL A 31 -1.93 15.46 8.56
C VAL A 31 -2.05 15.07 7.08
N LEU A 32 -2.53 15.98 6.22
CA LEU A 32 -2.66 15.73 4.79
C LEU A 32 -1.30 15.45 4.13
N LEU A 33 -0.27 16.24 4.46
CA LEU A 33 1.07 16.07 3.91
C LEU A 33 1.72 14.75 4.36
N ASN A 34 1.50 14.33 5.61
CA ASN A 34 1.96 13.02 6.08
C ASN A 34 1.22 11.86 5.39
N ALA A 35 -0.10 12.00 5.18
CA ALA A 35 -0.89 11.03 4.45
C ALA A 35 -0.39 10.91 3.00
N GLU A 36 -0.18 12.03 2.32
CA GLU A 36 0.36 12.05 0.95
C GLU A 36 1.74 11.40 0.87
N SER A 37 2.65 11.76 1.78
CA SER A 37 3.99 11.14 1.83
C SER A 37 3.92 9.63 2.05
N THR A 38 2.97 9.17 2.87
CA THR A 38 2.75 7.75 3.13
C THR A 38 2.18 7.04 1.91
N TYR A 39 1.22 7.65 1.22
CA TYR A 39 0.66 7.11 -0.02
C TYR A 39 1.68 7.03 -1.14
N GLN A 40 2.48 8.08 -1.32
CA GLN A 40 3.56 8.09 -2.32
C GLN A 40 4.57 6.98 -2.05
N ARG A 41 4.96 6.78 -0.79
CA ARG A 41 5.87 5.69 -0.40
C ARG A 41 5.26 4.32 -0.68
N ALA A 42 4.06 4.04 -0.17
CA ALA A 42 3.39 2.76 -0.37
C ALA A 42 3.16 2.45 -1.86
N PHE A 43 2.85 3.47 -2.66
CA PHE A 43 2.70 3.31 -4.10
C PHE A 43 4.03 2.98 -4.77
N HIS A 44 5.11 3.66 -4.39
CA HIS A 44 6.43 3.41 -4.94
C HIS A 44 6.97 2.03 -4.54
N ASP A 45 6.71 1.59 -3.30
CA ASP A 45 7.07 0.26 -2.82
C ASP A 45 6.27 -0.82 -3.56
N LEU A 46 4.96 -0.62 -3.74
CA LEU A 46 4.12 -1.49 -4.55
C LEU A 46 4.63 -1.59 -5.99
N ALA A 47 4.92 -0.46 -6.63
CA ALA A 47 5.40 -0.44 -8.02
C ALA A 47 6.73 -1.19 -8.15
N TYR A 48 7.65 -0.99 -7.20
CA TYR A 48 8.92 -1.72 -7.16
C TYR A 48 8.70 -3.23 -6.97
N ARG A 49 7.81 -3.65 -6.08
CA ARG A 49 7.49 -5.07 -5.88
C ARG A 49 6.81 -5.70 -7.09
N MET A 50 5.98 -4.95 -7.79
CA MET A 50 5.36 -5.41 -9.04
C MET A 50 6.40 -5.65 -10.12
N ASP A 51 7.44 -4.83 -10.18
CA ASP A 51 8.58 -5.01 -11.09
C ASP A 51 9.38 -6.27 -10.75
N LEU A 52 9.76 -6.43 -9.48
CA LEU A 52 10.43 -7.66 -9.01
C LEU A 52 9.59 -8.92 -9.25
N LEU A 53 8.28 -8.82 -9.02
CA LEU A 53 7.35 -9.91 -9.24
C LEU A 53 7.27 -10.27 -10.73
N HIS A 54 7.29 -9.27 -11.61
CA HIS A 54 7.32 -9.48 -13.06
C HIS A 54 8.60 -10.21 -13.49
N ASP A 55 9.75 -9.76 -12.99
CA ASP A 55 11.04 -10.37 -13.29
C ASP A 55 11.13 -11.82 -12.80
N GLU A 56 10.68 -12.10 -11.57
CA GLU A 56 10.74 -13.46 -11.01
C GLU A 56 9.74 -14.41 -11.73
N ILE A 57 8.58 -13.91 -12.14
CA ILE A 57 7.65 -14.67 -13.00
C ILE A 57 8.30 -14.96 -14.37
N GLY A 58 8.98 -13.99 -14.97
CA GLY A 58 9.72 -14.19 -16.23
C GLY A 58 10.85 -15.22 -16.07
N ASN A 59 11.61 -15.13 -14.98
CA ASN A 59 12.68 -16.05 -14.65
C ASN A 59 12.15 -17.48 -14.45
N THR A 60 11.10 -17.66 -13.62
CA THR A 60 10.45 -18.96 -13.38
C THR A 60 9.93 -19.59 -14.67
N LEU A 61 9.37 -18.80 -15.59
CA LEU A 61 8.89 -19.30 -16.89
C LEU A 61 10.03 -19.77 -17.81
N ALA A 62 11.19 -19.13 -17.74
CA ALA A 62 12.37 -19.51 -18.52
C ALA A 62 13.14 -20.70 -17.90
N MET A 63 12.85 -21.08 -16.64
CA MET A 63 13.53 -22.18 -15.97
C MET A 63 13.11 -23.55 -16.53
N ASN A 64 14.10 -24.40 -16.79
CA ASN A 64 13.90 -25.73 -17.37
C ASN A 64 14.04 -26.87 -16.33
N SER A 65 14.19 -26.56 -15.04
CA SER A 65 14.42 -27.58 -13.99
C SER A 65 13.46 -27.42 -12.82
N ARG A 66 12.80 -28.53 -12.43
CA ARG A 66 11.86 -28.55 -11.29
C ARG A 66 12.54 -28.23 -9.95
N LYS A 67 13.82 -28.59 -9.78
CA LYS A 67 14.59 -28.29 -8.56
C LYS A 67 14.82 -26.80 -8.32
N SER A 68 14.90 -25.99 -9.38
CA SER A 68 15.02 -24.53 -9.28
C SER A 68 13.66 -23.83 -9.23
N LEU A 69 12.58 -24.53 -9.61
CA LEU A 69 11.24 -23.97 -9.68
C LEU A 69 10.60 -23.79 -8.30
N SER A 70 10.72 -24.74 -7.37
CA SER A 70 10.12 -24.59 -6.03
C SER A 70 10.68 -23.38 -5.25
N PRO A 71 12.00 -23.14 -5.20
CA PRO A 71 12.56 -21.94 -4.56
C PRO A 71 12.09 -20.64 -5.22
N ALA A 72 12.04 -20.61 -6.55
CA ALA A 72 11.63 -19.42 -7.30
C ALA A 72 10.14 -19.09 -7.08
N LEU A 73 9.27 -20.10 -7.05
CA LEU A 73 7.86 -19.92 -6.70
C LEU A 73 7.66 -19.51 -5.23
N ALA A 74 8.50 -19.96 -4.30
CA ALA A 74 8.48 -19.48 -2.92
C ALA A 74 8.83 -17.98 -2.84
N GLU A 75 9.76 -17.51 -3.68
CA GLU A 75 10.09 -16.09 -3.79
C GLU A 75 8.94 -15.27 -4.39
N VAL A 76 8.27 -15.78 -5.44
CA VAL A 76 7.05 -15.18 -5.98
C VAL A 76 5.96 -15.07 -4.90
N TRP A 77 5.78 -16.10 -4.07
CA TRP A 77 4.84 -16.07 -2.95
C TRP A 77 5.20 -15.02 -1.89
N ARG A 78 6.50 -14.88 -1.57
CA ARG A 78 6.99 -13.84 -0.67
C ARG A 78 6.73 -12.44 -1.23
N LEU A 79 7.11 -12.18 -2.48
CA LEU A 79 6.93 -10.89 -3.15
C LEU A 79 5.46 -10.49 -3.27
N THR A 80 4.58 -11.43 -3.64
CA THR A 80 3.13 -11.17 -3.69
C THR A 80 2.54 -10.83 -2.32
N SER A 81 2.97 -11.52 -1.26
CA SER A 81 2.53 -11.24 0.10
C SER A 81 2.93 -9.83 0.56
N GLU A 82 4.15 -9.41 0.23
CA GLU A 82 4.64 -8.08 0.56
C GLU A 82 3.93 -6.99 -0.27
N ALA A 83 3.71 -7.23 -1.57
CA ALA A 83 2.95 -6.31 -2.43
C ALA A 83 1.49 -6.16 -1.96
N HIS A 84 0.87 -7.24 -1.46
CA HIS A 84 -0.49 -7.19 -0.93
C HIS A 84 -0.58 -6.31 0.31
N ALA A 85 0.46 -6.32 1.16
CA ALA A 85 0.54 -5.42 2.32
C ALA A 85 0.65 -3.95 1.91
N ASP A 86 1.35 -3.64 0.81
CA ASP A 86 1.49 -2.26 0.31
C ASP A 86 0.19 -1.76 -0.33
N VAL A 87 -0.51 -2.60 -1.10
CA VAL A 87 -1.85 -2.27 -1.64
C VAL A 87 -2.83 -1.93 -0.53
N GLY A 88 -2.81 -2.66 0.59
CA GLY A 88 -3.68 -2.41 1.74
C GLY A 88 -3.47 -1.05 2.42
N GLN A 89 -2.34 -0.39 2.17
CA GLN A 89 -2.02 0.95 2.70
C GLN A 89 -2.44 2.09 1.77
N LEU A 90 -2.86 1.76 0.54
CA LEU A 90 -3.26 2.74 -0.46
C LEU A 90 -4.71 3.19 -0.29
N PRO A 91 -5.01 4.47 -0.59
CA PRO A 91 -6.37 4.98 -0.51
C PRO A 91 -7.23 4.35 -1.62
N LEU A 92 -8.19 3.50 -1.21
CA LEU A 92 -9.13 2.81 -2.10
C LEU A 92 -10.06 3.74 -2.90
N SER A 93 -10.09 5.03 -2.57
CA SER A 93 -10.94 6.04 -3.23
C SER A 93 -10.34 6.65 -4.50
N LEU A 94 -9.03 6.50 -4.73
CA LEU A 94 -8.33 7.21 -5.81
C LEU A 94 -8.15 6.37 -7.08
N LEU A 95 -8.00 5.03 -6.97
CA LEU A 95 -7.88 4.11 -8.10
C LEU A 95 -8.44 2.72 -7.75
N PRO A 96 -8.98 1.97 -8.72
CA PRO A 96 -9.49 0.61 -8.50
C PRO A 96 -8.33 -0.39 -8.34
N PHE A 97 -7.67 -0.39 -7.18
CA PHE A 97 -6.62 -1.37 -6.83
C PHE A 97 -7.15 -2.80 -6.65
N HIS A 98 -8.47 -2.99 -6.67
CA HIS A 98 -9.13 -4.30 -6.67
C HIS A 98 -8.50 -5.27 -7.67
N LYS A 99 -8.11 -4.81 -8.87
CA LYS A 99 -7.48 -5.68 -9.88
C LYS A 99 -6.07 -6.11 -9.51
N THR A 100 -5.31 -5.24 -8.87
CA THR A 100 -3.98 -5.57 -8.35
C THR A 100 -4.11 -6.55 -7.18
N GLU A 101 -5.05 -6.32 -6.27
CA GLU A 101 -5.32 -7.23 -5.14
C GLU A 101 -5.75 -8.63 -5.62
N GLU A 102 -6.65 -8.69 -6.61
CA GLU A 102 -7.09 -9.94 -7.24
C GLU A 102 -5.92 -10.66 -7.92
N PHE A 103 -5.08 -9.94 -8.67
CA PHE A 103 -3.89 -10.50 -9.30
C PHE A 103 -2.89 -11.05 -8.27
N LEU A 104 -2.54 -10.27 -7.25
CA LEU A 104 -1.62 -10.67 -6.19
C LEU A 104 -2.13 -11.89 -5.42
N THR A 105 -3.43 -11.94 -5.14
CA THR A 105 -4.08 -13.10 -4.51
C THR A 105 -3.96 -14.34 -5.37
N ASN A 106 -4.25 -14.23 -6.68
CA ASN A 106 -4.23 -15.36 -7.59
C ASN A 106 -2.81 -15.91 -7.77
N ILE A 107 -1.82 -15.05 -8.00
CA ILE A 107 -0.42 -15.44 -8.15
C ILE A 107 0.13 -16.00 -6.83
N GLY A 108 -0.15 -15.35 -5.70
CA GLY A 108 0.30 -15.83 -4.38
C GLY A 108 -0.23 -17.24 -4.08
N ASN A 109 -1.52 -17.48 -4.32
CA ASN A 109 -2.13 -18.81 -4.14
C ASN A 109 -1.56 -19.86 -5.09
N PHE A 110 -1.36 -19.51 -6.36
CA PHE A 110 -0.76 -20.40 -7.35
C PHE A 110 0.67 -20.80 -6.95
N SER A 111 1.49 -19.81 -6.62
CA SER A 111 2.90 -20.00 -6.28
C SER A 111 3.06 -20.77 -4.98
N TYR A 112 2.28 -20.46 -3.95
CA TYR A 112 2.28 -21.24 -2.70
C TYR A 112 1.90 -22.70 -2.94
N ARG A 113 0.78 -22.94 -3.63
CA ARG A 113 0.33 -24.32 -3.91
C ARG A 113 1.35 -25.09 -4.74
N THR A 114 1.99 -24.44 -5.70
CA THR A 114 2.94 -25.09 -6.61
C THR A 114 4.32 -25.29 -5.97
N ALA A 115 4.75 -24.38 -5.09
CA ALA A 115 6.02 -24.48 -4.35
C ALA A 115 5.96 -25.53 -3.22
N VAL A 116 4.83 -25.62 -2.52
CA VAL A 116 4.61 -26.58 -1.42
C VAL A 116 4.29 -27.98 -1.94
N ARG A 117 3.74 -28.08 -3.16
CA ARG A 117 3.52 -29.36 -3.84
C ARG A 117 4.86 -29.93 -4.30
N ASP A 118 5.08 -31.21 -3.99
CA ASP A 118 6.27 -31.94 -4.44
C ASP A 118 6.20 -32.11 -5.96
N LEU A 119 6.83 -31.17 -6.69
CA LEU A 119 6.83 -31.10 -8.16
C LEU A 119 7.46 -32.35 -8.81
N ASP A 120 8.21 -33.16 -8.03
CA ASP A 120 8.73 -34.46 -8.46
C ASP A 120 7.68 -35.59 -8.40
N LYS A 121 6.60 -35.44 -7.62
CA LYS A 121 5.49 -36.41 -7.53
C LYS A 121 4.25 -36.01 -8.32
N GLU A 122 3.98 -34.71 -8.43
CA GLU A 122 2.87 -34.18 -9.22
C GLU A 122 3.33 -33.01 -10.10
N PRO A 123 3.73 -33.27 -11.37
CA PRO A 123 4.09 -32.21 -12.29
C PRO A 123 2.91 -31.28 -12.59
N LEU A 124 3.22 -30.07 -13.07
CA LEU A 124 2.22 -29.21 -13.73
C LEU A 124 1.77 -29.97 -14.98
N SER A 125 0.56 -30.52 -14.96
CA SER A 125 -0.08 -31.02 -16.18
C SER A 125 -0.58 -29.82 -16.99
N ASP A 126 -0.56 -29.95 -18.32
CA ASP A 126 -1.04 -28.98 -19.32
C ASP A 126 -2.40 -28.33 -18.96
#